data_AF-A0A9D6L6U1-F1
#
_entry.id   AF-A0A9D6L6U1-F1
#
_cell.length_a   1.000
_cell.length_b   1.000
_cell.length_c   1.000
_cell.angle_alpha   90.00
_cell.angle_beta   90.00
_cell.angle_gamma   90.00
#
_symmetry.space_group_name_H-M   'P 1'
#
loop_
_entity.id
_entity.type
_entity.pdbx_description
1 polymer ?
#
loop_
_entity_poly.entity_id
_entity_poly.type
_entity_poly.pdbx_seq_one_letter_code
_entity_poly.pdbx_strand_id
1 'polypeptide(L)'
;MVKTAHISSSARSPGGKRTPAVGPAPGRTAGSSLSQPTQFNYSQAYQTGTRYSVGFNAGKSVTNSSFATINPSISSSMIFNVSQPLLRNRGLFPNRAPIVIAQRSQKQSRANFEVQVSDSVQRAIDQYWGVVQARDNLIVLRKSLELAEATYAQNKRALELGALPPLDIYRSESQVATRRVSAIQAEYQLKQLEDDFRRTIGADLDPYVGALDLD
;
A
#
# COMPACT_ATOMS: atom_id res chain seq x y z
N MET A 1 -23.43 -7.68 21.08
CA MET A 1 -24.57 -7.46 20.16
C MET A 1 -24.09 -6.49 19.08
N VAL A 2 -23.56 -6.97 17.95
CA VAL A 2 -22.97 -6.07 16.94
C VAL A 2 -24.06 -5.68 15.95
N LYS A 3 -24.47 -4.41 16.01
CA LYS A 3 -25.37 -3.75 15.07
C LYS A 3 -24.55 -3.52 13.80
N THR A 4 -24.56 -4.46 12.85
CA THR A 4 -24.08 -4.13 11.48
C THR A 4 -25.18 -3.33 10.81
N ALA A 5 -25.26 -2.05 11.17
CA ALA A 5 -26.05 -1.08 10.45
C ALA A 5 -25.25 -0.76 9.18
N HIS A 6 -25.63 -1.35 8.04
CA HIS A 6 -25.30 -0.75 6.77
C HIS A 6 -26.11 0.55 6.67
N ILE A 7 -25.59 1.61 7.28
CA ILE A 7 -26.07 2.97 7.08
C ILE A 7 -25.48 3.41 5.75
N SER A 8 -26.08 2.97 4.64
CA SER A 8 -25.93 3.73 3.41
C SER A 8 -26.85 4.95 3.53
N SER A 9 -26.46 5.94 4.33
CA SER A 9 -27.11 7.25 4.27
C SER A 9 -26.62 7.95 3.00
N SER A 10 -27.15 7.56 1.86
CA SER A 10 -27.13 8.44 0.69
C SER A 10 -28.22 9.50 0.91
N ALA A 11 -27.95 10.40 1.87
CA ALA A 11 -28.57 11.72 1.85
C ALA A 11 -28.00 12.42 0.62
N ARG A 12 -28.59 12.13 -0.54
CA ARG A 12 -28.29 12.89 -1.74
C ARG A 12 -28.75 14.31 -1.41
N SER A 13 -27.79 15.23 -1.34
CA SER A 13 -28.02 16.67 -1.22
C SER A 13 -29.20 17.07 -2.12
N PRO A 14 -30.06 18.04 -1.74
CA PRO A 14 -31.15 18.55 -2.57
C PRO A 14 -30.61 19.28 -3.81
N GLY A 15 -29.95 18.54 -4.69
CA GLY A 15 -29.51 18.98 -6.00
C GLY A 15 -30.73 18.98 -6.89
N GLY A 16 -31.41 20.13 -6.92
CA GLY A 16 -32.51 20.38 -7.83
C GLY A 16 -32.04 20.21 -9.26
N LYS A 17 -32.50 19.15 -9.94
CA LYS A 17 -32.22 19.00 -11.37
C LYS A 17 -33.20 19.90 -12.12
N ARG A 18 -32.66 20.94 -12.77
CA ARG A 18 -33.41 21.79 -13.71
C ARG A 18 -33.17 21.24 -15.12
N THR A 19 -34.20 20.69 -15.73
CA THR A 19 -34.16 20.33 -17.15
C THR A 19 -34.89 21.42 -17.94
N PRO A 20 -34.20 22.17 -18.81
CA PRO A 20 -34.85 23.03 -19.78
C PRO A 20 -35.49 22.16 -20.88
N ALA A 21 -36.73 22.48 -21.25
CA ALA A 21 -37.33 21.97 -22.47
C ALA A 21 -36.72 22.68 -23.68
N VAL A 22 -36.57 21.94 -24.79
CA VAL A 22 -36.10 22.43 -26.09
C VAL A 22 -36.89 23.68 -26.50
N GLY A 23 -36.16 24.66 -27.05
CA GLY A 23 -36.54 26.08 -27.11
C GLY A 23 -37.94 26.38 -27.65
N PRO A 24 -38.62 27.40 -27.12
CA PRO A 24 -39.93 27.82 -27.61
C PRO A 24 -39.82 28.59 -28.93
N ALA A 25 -40.87 28.52 -29.75
CA ALA A 25 -41.13 29.50 -30.80
C ALA A 25 -41.17 30.93 -30.20
N PRO A 26 -40.74 31.97 -30.95
CA PRO A 26 -40.68 33.34 -30.45
C PRO A 26 -42.04 33.78 -29.87
N GLY A 27 -42.05 34.08 -28.57
CA GLY A 27 -43.25 34.51 -27.82
C GLY A 27 -43.72 33.61 -26.67
N ARG A 28 -43.09 32.45 -26.42
CA ARG A 28 -43.41 31.58 -25.24
C ARG A 28 -42.18 31.44 -24.33
N THR A 29 -42.36 31.40 -23.02
CA THR A 29 -41.27 31.12 -22.07
C THR A 29 -40.88 29.64 -22.14
N ALA A 30 -39.57 29.33 -22.10
CA ALA A 30 -39.08 27.96 -22.14
C ALA A 30 -39.60 27.16 -20.94
N GLY A 31 -40.09 25.94 -21.17
CA GLY A 31 -40.55 25.05 -20.11
C GLY A 31 -39.40 24.67 -19.18
N SER A 32 -39.52 24.97 -17.89
CA SER A 32 -38.55 24.63 -16.86
C SER A 32 -39.20 23.75 -15.81
N SER A 33 -38.61 22.58 -15.55
CA SER A 33 -39.01 21.74 -14.41
C SER A 33 -37.87 21.64 -13.39
N LEU A 34 -38.22 21.69 -12.11
CA LEU A 34 -37.30 21.53 -10.98
C LEU A 34 -37.76 20.34 -10.15
N SER A 35 -36.96 19.27 -10.09
CA SER A 35 -37.24 18.11 -9.25
C SER A 35 -36.30 18.06 -8.05
N GLN A 36 -36.88 17.91 -6.85
CA GLN A 36 -36.18 17.81 -5.57
C GLN A 36 -36.56 16.49 -4.89
N PRO A 37 -35.81 15.40 -5.14
CA PRO A 37 -36.00 14.14 -4.43
C PRO A 37 -35.33 14.17 -3.06
N THR A 38 -36.02 13.62 -2.06
CA THR A 38 -35.55 13.36 -0.71
C THR A 38 -35.75 11.88 -0.44
N GLN A 39 -34.68 11.17 -0.07
CA GLN A 39 -34.74 9.74 0.24
C GLN A 39 -34.08 9.46 1.58
N PHE A 40 -34.72 8.65 2.41
CA PHE A 40 -34.17 8.12 3.66
C PHE A 40 -34.41 6.62 3.69
N ASN A 41 -33.35 5.84 3.89
CA ASN A 41 -33.43 4.38 3.94
C ASN A 41 -32.70 3.89 5.19
N TYR A 42 -33.40 3.10 6.00
CA TYR A 42 -32.85 2.42 7.17
C TYR A 42 -33.15 0.92 7.06
N SER A 43 -32.15 0.07 7.24
CA SER A 43 -32.37 -1.37 7.31
C SER A 43 -31.51 -2.03 8.37
N GLN A 44 -32.09 -2.97 9.11
CA GLN A 44 -31.40 -3.72 10.16
C GLN A 44 -31.81 -5.19 10.10
N ALA A 45 -30.82 -6.08 10.22
CA ALA A 45 -31.03 -7.52 10.39
C ALA A 45 -30.78 -7.91 11.85
N TYR A 46 -31.62 -8.77 12.40
CA TYR A 46 -31.48 -9.36 13.72
C TYR A 46 -30.81 -10.73 13.63
N GLN A 47 -30.19 -11.18 14.73
CA GLN A 47 -29.50 -12.48 14.81
C GLN A 47 -30.42 -13.68 14.59
N THR A 48 -31.72 -13.50 14.76
CA THR A 48 -32.78 -14.47 14.48
C THR A 48 -33.12 -14.61 13.00
N GLY A 49 -32.55 -13.75 12.13
CA GLY A 49 -32.80 -13.71 10.69
C GLY A 49 -33.89 -12.72 10.28
N THR A 50 -34.61 -12.12 11.24
CA THR A 50 -35.62 -11.09 10.93
C THR A 50 -34.96 -9.83 10.42
N ARG A 51 -35.44 -9.29 9.29
CA ARG A 51 -34.99 -8.03 8.72
C ARG A 51 -36.11 -7.01 8.75
N TYR A 52 -35.82 -5.81 9.23
CA TYR A 52 -36.72 -4.66 9.17
C TYR A 52 -36.09 -3.58 8.31
N SER A 53 -36.88 -2.95 7.45
CA SER A 53 -36.47 -1.75 6.71
C SER A 53 -37.55 -0.70 6.67
N VAL A 54 -37.11 0.56 6.75
CA VAL A 54 -37.94 1.76 6.62
C VAL A 54 -37.38 2.58 5.48
N GLY A 55 -38.19 2.81 4.46
CA GLY A 55 -37.88 3.69 3.34
C GLY A 55 -38.84 4.87 3.33
N PHE A 56 -38.32 6.08 3.22
CA PHE A 56 -39.10 7.30 3.03
C PHE A 56 -38.61 7.98 1.76
N ASN A 57 -39.52 8.24 0.84
CA ASN A 57 -39.24 8.95 -0.40
C ASN A 57 -40.22 10.12 -0.51
N ALA A 58 -39.69 11.32 -0.72
CA ALA A 58 -40.49 12.49 -1.01
C ALA A 58 -39.91 13.21 -2.22
N GLY A 59 -40.76 13.60 -3.17
CA GLY A 59 -40.37 14.34 -4.36
C GLY A 59 -41.21 15.59 -4.48
N LYS A 60 -40.55 16.74 -4.60
CA LYS A 60 -41.21 17.99 -5.03
C LYS A 60 -40.82 18.29 -6.47
N SER A 61 -41.82 18.42 -7.33
CA SER A 61 -41.65 18.78 -8.73
C SER A 61 -42.36 20.10 -9.01
N VAL A 62 -41.61 21.09 -9.46
CA VAL A 62 -42.12 22.42 -9.83
C VAL A 62 -42.00 22.57 -11.34
N THR A 63 -43.03 23.07 -12.02
CA THR A 63 -43.00 23.36 -13.46
C THR A 63 -43.46 24.79 -13.72
N ASN A 64 -43.23 25.36 -14.90
CA ASN A 64 -43.79 26.66 -15.31
C ASN A 64 -44.81 26.52 -16.47
N SER A 65 -45.26 25.29 -16.76
CA SER A 65 -46.22 25.02 -17.83
C SER A 65 -47.64 25.48 -17.46
N SER A 66 -48.28 26.25 -18.34
CA SER A 66 -49.68 26.70 -18.19
C SER A 66 -50.72 25.57 -18.29
N PHE A 67 -50.31 24.37 -18.71
CA PHE A 67 -51.15 23.17 -18.76
C PHE A 67 -51.06 22.33 -17.47
N ALA A 68 -50.24 22.73 -16.48
CA ALA A 68 -50.13 22.03 -15.22
C ALA A 68 -51.26 22.44 -14.27
N THR A 69 -52.21 21.53 -14.03
CA THR A 69 -53.38 21.78 -13.17
C THR A 69 -53.03 21.82 -11.68
N ILE A 70 -51.92 21.18 -11.27
CA ILE A 70 -51.41 21.13 -9.89
C ILE A 70 -49.91 21.38 -9.91
N ASN A 71 -49.48 22.51 -9.33
CA ASN A 71 -48.09 22.95 -9.30
C ASN A 71 -47.83 23.82 -8.06
N PRO A 72 -46.83 23.51 -7.21
CA PRO A 72 -45.92 22.36 -7.28
C PRO A 72 -46.60 21.02 -6.95
N SER A 73 -46.19 19.94 -7.61
CA SER A 73 -46.62 18.59 -7.24
C SER A 73 -45.67 17.99 -6.20
N ILE A 74 -46.25 17.51 -5.09
CA ILE A 74 -45.51 16.87 -4.00
C ILE A 74 -46.04 15.46 -3.86
N SER A 75 -45.15 14.47 -3.95
CA SER A 75 -45.45 13.09 -3.62
C SER A 75 -44.58 12.65 -2.45
N SER A 76 -45.17 11.91 -1.51
CA SER A 76 -44.42 11.28 -0.42
C SER A 76 -44.92 9.86 -0.21
N SER A 77 -44.00 8.93 -0.02
CA SER A 77 -44.28 7.54 0.29
C SER A 77 -43.38 7.06 1.41
N MET A 78 -43.98 6.34 2.36
CA MET A 78 -43.27 5.65 3.42
C MET A 78 -43.56 4.17 3.29
N ILE A 79 -42.51 3.34 3.26
CA ILE A 79 -42.60 1.90 3.13
C ILE A 79 -41.93 1.27 4.33
N PHE A 80 -42.71 0.49 5.08
CA PHE A 80 -42.23 -0.34 6.17
C PHE A 80 -42.24 -1.80 5.71
N ASN A 81 -41.08 -2.45 5.74
CA ASN A 81 -40.97 -3.87 5.40
C ASN A 81 -40.43 -4.67 6.58
N VAL A 82 -41.09 -5.79 6.86
CA VAL A 82 -40.63 -6.79 7.83
C VAL A 82 -40.57 -8.13 7.13
N SER A 83 -39.42 -8.77 7.16
CA SER A 83 -39.24 -10.11 6.62
C SER A 83 -38.73 -11.03 7.71
N GLN A 84 -39.50 -12.08 8.03
CA GLN A 84 -39.13 -13.09 9.02
C GLN A 84 -39.06 -14.47 8.36
N PRO A 85 -37.88 -15.09 8.29
CA PRO A 85 -37.78 -16.48 7.86
C PRO A 85 -38.40 -17.41 8.90
N LEU A 86 -39.38 -18.24 8.50
CA LEU A 86 -40.10 -19.14 9.42
C LEU A 86 -39.47 -20.53 9.55
N LEU A 87 -38.85 -21.07 8.49
CA LEU A 87 -38.27 -22.43 8.49
C LEU A 87 -36.84 -22.50 7.91
N ARG A 88 -36.52 -21.69 6.89
CA ARG A 88 -35.18 -21.62 6.25
C ARG A 88 -34.39 -20.45 6.85
N ASN A 89 -33.21 -20.70 7.44
CA ASN A 89 -32.45 -19.74 8.30
C ASN A 89 -33.05 -19.49 9.70
N ARG A 90 -33.93 -20.37 10.19
CA ARG A 90 -34.37 -20.35 11.60
C ARG A 90 -33.22 -20.84 12.49
N GLY A 91 -32.52 -19.91 13.11
CA GLY A 91 -31.43 -20.21 14.06
C GLY A 91 -30.32 -19.17 14.05
N LEU A 92 -29.51 -19.17 15.12
CA LEU A 92 -28.39 -18.24 15.26
C LEU A 92 -27.22 -18.57 14.31
N PHE A 93 -27.06 -19.84 13.90
CA PHE A 93 -25.87 -20.32 13.20
C PHE A 93 -25.67 -19.72 11.79
N PRO A 94 -26.62 -19.83 10.83
CA PRO A 94 -26.44 -19.26 9.49
C PRO A 94 -26.34 -17.73 9.50
N ASN A 95 -27.06 -17.06 10.40
CA ASN A 95 -27.02 -15.60 10.54
C ASN A 95 -25.72 -15.09 11.21
N ARG A 96 -25.06 -15.91 12.04
CA ARG A 96 -23.78 -15.56 12.69
C ARG A 96 -22.56 -16.00 11.89
N ALA A 97 -22.70 -16.92 10.94
CA ALA A 97 -21.55 -17.44 10.17
C ALA A 97 -20.69 -16.32 9.54
N PRO A 98 -21.26 -15.27 8.89
CA PRO A 98 -20.45 -14.17 8.35
C PRO A 98 -19.68 -13.40 9.43
N ILE A 99 -20.26 -13.26 10.64
CA ILE A 99 -19.61 -12.58 11.77
C ILE A 99 -18.44 -13.41 12.29
N VAL A 100 -18.63 -14.72 12.45
CA VAL A 100 -17.56 -15.63 12.89
C VAL A 100 -16.45 -15.64 11.85
N ILE A 101 -16.78 -15.69 10.56
CA ILE A 101 -15.81 -15.59 9.46
C ILE A 101 -15.04 -14.26 9.55
N ALA A 102 -15.72 -13.12 9.74
CA ALA A 102 -15.05 -11.83 9.89
C ALA A 102 -14.14 -11.78 11.13
N GLN A 103 -14.56 -12.36 12.26
CA GLN A 103 -13.73 -12.47 13.47
C GLN A 103 -12.50 -13.36 13.25
N ARG A 104 -12.65 -14.48 12.53
CA ARG A 104 -11.53 -15.36 12.17
C ARG A 104 -10.56 -14.66 11.21
N SER A 105 -11.09 -13.94 10.21
CA SER A 105 -10.31 -13.11 9.29
C SER A 105 -9.53 -12.01 10.02
N GLN A 106 -10.14 -11.36 11.02
CA GLN A 106 -9.43 -10.40 11.87
C GLN A 106 -8.28 -11.06 12.64
N LYS A 107 -8.49 -12.25 13.22
CA LYS A 107 -7.43 -12.99 13.91
C LYS A 107 -6.30 -13.38 12.96
N GLN A 108 -6.63 -13.84 11.76
CA GLN A 108 -5.65 -14.14 10.72
C GLN A 108 -4.86 -12.90 10.30
N SER A 109 -5.52 -11.76 10.12
CA SER A 109 -4.86 -10.50 9.81
C SER A 109 -3.89 -10.06 10.90
N ARG A 110 -4.22 -10.26 12.18
CA ARG A 110 -3.31 -9.99 13.31
C ARG A 110 -2.09 -10.92 13.29
N ALA A 111 -2.29 -12.22 13.08
CA ALA A 111 -1.18 -13.17 12.98
C ALA A 111 -0.26 -12.87 11.78
N ASN A 112 -0.83 -12.51 10.63
CA ASN A 112 -0.06 -12.10 9.46
C ASN A 112 0.73 -10.82 9.73
N PHE A 113 0.17 -9.87 10.49
CA PHE A 113 0.89 -8.67 10.88
C PHE A 113 2.08 -8.99 11.80
N GLU A 114 1.90 -9.90 12.75
CA GLU A 114 3.01 -10.37 13.62
C GLU A 114 4.13 -11.02 12.80
N VAL A 115 3.80 -11.86 11.82
CA VAL A 115 4.77 -12.44 10.88
C VAL A 115 5.48 -11.34 10.08
N GLN A 116 4.75 -10.36 9.53
CA GLN A 116 5.35 -9.25 8.77
C GLN A 116 6.34 -8.43 9.61
N VAL A 117 6.02 -8.18 10.88
CA VAL A 117 6.93 -7.49 11.79
C VAL A 117 8.17 -8.34 12.07
N SER A 118 8.00 -9.63 12.36
CA SER A 118 9.12 -10.56 12.57
C SER A 118 10.03 -10.66 11.36
N ASP A 119 9.47 -10.80 10.16
CA ASP A 119 10.21 -10.84 8.90
C ASP A 119 10.97 -9.53 8.63
N SER A 120 10.37 -8.39 8.99
CA SER A 120 11.03 -7.08 8.87
C SER A 120 12.24 -6.97 9.80
N VAL A 121 12.12 -7.44 11.04
CA VAL A 121 13.22 -7.46 12.01
C VAL A 121 14.31 -8.43 11.57
N GLN A 122 13.94 -9.64 11.16
CA GLN A 122 14.88 -10.65 10.66
C GLN A 122 15.68 -10.13 9.46
N ARG A 123 15.00 -9.50 8.48
CA ARG A 123 15.66 -8.91 7.32
C ARG A 123 16.68 -7.84 7.71
N ALA A 124 16.36 -6.98 8.68
CA ALA A 124 17.28 -5.96 9.15
C ALA A 124 18.52 -6.59 9.83
N ILE A 125 18.33 -7.66 10.62
CA ILE A 125 19.44 -8.40 11.24
C ILE A 125 20.34 -9.04 10.18
N ASP A 126 19.76 -9.70 9.19
CA ASP A 126 20.52 -10.38 8.13
C ASP A 126 21.33 -9.38 7.29
N GLN A 127 20.74 -8.22 6.97
CA GLN A 127 21.45 -7.16 6.27
C GLN A 127 22.58 -6.54 7.10
N TYR A 128 22.36 -6.31 8.39
CA TYR A 128 23.41 -5.83 9.30
C TYR A 128 24.61 -6.79 9.31
N TRP A 129 24.37 -8.09 9.49
CA TRP A 129 25.45 -9.08 9.45
C TRP A 129 26.09 -9.21 8.07
N GLY A 130 25.34 -9.00 6.99
CA GLY A 130 25.87 -8.90 5.63
C GLY A 130 26.86 -7.76 5.45
N VAL A 131 26.56 -6.57 6.00
CA VAL A 131 27.47 -5.40 5.98
C VAL A 131 28.74 -5.71 6.78
N VAL A 132 28.59 -6.26 7.99
CA VAL A 132 29.74 -6.64 8.84
C VAL A 132 30.65 -7.63 8.11
N GLN A 133 30.07 -8.68 7.51
CA GLN A 133 30.83 -9.67 6.74
C GLN A 133 31.54 -9.03 5.53
N ALA A 134 30.88 -8.14 4.80
CA ALA A 134 31.45 -7.47 3.64
C ALA A 134 32.63 -6.55 4.04
N ARG A 135 32.52 -5.88 5.19
CA ARG A 135 33.59 -5.05 5.76
C ARG A 135 34.82 -5.89 6.09
N ASP A 136 34.64 -7.02 6.76
CA ASP A 136 35.75 -7.93 7.08
C ASP A 136 36.38 -8.53 5.82
N ASN A 137 35.57 -8.89 4.82
CA ASN A 137 36.05 -9.39 3.55
C ASN A 137 36.90 -8.33 2.80
N LEU A 138 36.48 -7.07 2.81
CA LEU A 138 37.26 -5.97 2.23
C LEU A 138 38.62 -5.82 2.94
N ILE A 139 38.66 -5.93 4.27
CA ILE A 139 39.91 -5.88 5.04
C ILE A 139 40.85 -7.01 4.62
N VAL A 140 40.33 -8.24 4.49
CA VAL A 140 41.14 -9.41 4.05
C VAL A 140 41.68 -9.19 2.63
N LEU A 141 40.86 -8.70 1.70
CA LEU A 141 41.27 -8.49 0.31
C LEU A 141 42.27 -7.33 0.17
N ARG A 142 42.14 -6.27 0.97
CA ARG A 142 43.14 -5.19 1.05
C ARG A 142 44.48 -5.70 1.56
N LYS A 143 44.50 -6.52 2.62
CA LYS A 143 45.74 -7.18 3.09
C LYS A 143 46.34 -8.11 2.04
N SER A 144 45.51 -8.84 1.29
CA SER A 144 45.98 -9.68 0.19
C SER A 144 46.59 -8.87 -0.95
N LEU A 145 46.08 -7.67 -1.24
CA LEU A 145 46.66 -6.75 -2.22
C LEU A 145 48.02 -6.22 -1.73
N GLU A 146 48.09 -5.76 -0.49
CA GLU A 146 49.33 -5.26 0.13
C GLU A 146 50.45 -6.32 0.07
N LEU A 147 50.13 -7.58 0.38
CA LEU A 147 51.09 -8.68 0.28
C LEU A 147 51.55 -8.93 -1.17
N ALA A 148 50.65 -8.83 -2.14
CA ALA A 148 50.98 -8.99 -3.56
C ALA A 148 51.88 -7.83 -4.04
N GLU A 149 51.62 -6.61 -3.61
CA GLU A 149 52.44 -5.43 -3.90
C GLU A 149 53.85 -5.55 -3.28
N ALA A 150 53.93 -6.03 -2.03
CA ALA A 150 55.21 -6.31 -1.39
C ALA A 150 56.02 -7.38 -2.15
N THR A 151 55.35 -8.44 -2.61
CA THR A 151 55.97 -9.50 -3.41
C THR A 151 56.45 -8.97 -4.77
N TYR A 152 55.63 -8.15 -5.44
CA TYR A 152 56.02 -7.49 -6.69
C TYR A 152 57.25 -6.59 -6.49
N ALA A 153 57.30 -5.81 -5.40
CA ALA A 153 58.44 -4.97 -5.07
C ALA A 153 59.72 -5.77 -4.81
N GLN A 154 59.62 -6.93 -4.15
CA GLN A 154 60.74 -7.86 -3.97
C GLN A 154 61.22 -8.43 -5.32
N ASN A 155 60.29 -8.90 -6.15
CA ASN A 155 60.61 -9.46 -7.47
C ASN A 155 61.24 -8.42 -8.41
N LYS A 156 60.79 -7.16 -8.33
CA LYS A 156 61.38 -6.04 -9.08
C LYS A 156 62.84 -5.81 -8.69
N ARG A 157 63.16 -5.80 -7.39
CA ARG A 157 64.55 -5.67 -6.92
C ARG A 157 65.41 -6.87 -7.35
N ALA A 158 64.87 -8.09 -7.28
CA ALA A 158 65.59 -9.27 -7.71
C ALA A 158 65.90 -9.26 -9.22
N LEU A 159 64.97 -8.74 -10.04
CA LEU A 159 65.19 -8.52 -11.48
C LEU A 159 66.28 -7.47 -11.75
N GLU A 160 66.26 -6.35 -11.03
CA GLU A 160 67.29 -5.30 -11.13
C GLU A 160 68.70 -5.83 -10.78
N LEU A 161 68.78 -6.81 -9.89
CA LEU A 161 70.01 -7.52 -9.51
C LEU A 161 70.36 -8.70 -10.44
N GLY A 162 69.55 -8.97 -11.48
CA GLY A 162 69.76 -10.07 -12.43
C GLY A 162 69.45 -11.47 -11.88
N ALA A 163 68.84 -11.56 -10.69
CA ALA A 163 68.53 -12.82 -10.00
C ALA A 163 67.17 -13.42 -10.39
N LEU A 164 66.36 -12.70 -11.19
CA LEU A 164 65.01 -13.12 -11.61
C LEU A 164 64.81 -12.92 -13.12
N PRO A 165 64.15 -13.85 -13.84
CA PRO A 165 63.78 -13.66 -15.25
C PRO A 165 62.77 -12.51 -15.46
N PRO A 166 62.86 -11.73 -16.57
CA PRO A 166 61.90 -10.67 -16.89
C PRO A 166 60.44 -11.13 -16.99
N LEU A 167 60.20 -12.40 -17.31
CA LEU A 167 58.83 -12.94 -17.40
C LEU A 167 58.11 -12.95 -16.04
N ASP A 168 58.83 -13.16 -14.94
CA ASP A 168 58.23 -13.31 -13.62
C ASP A 168 57.74 -11.98 -13.03
N ILE A 169 58.23 -10.83 -13.55
CA ILE A 169 57.71 -9.52 -13.17
C ILE A 169 56.29 -9.32 -13.68
N TYR A 170 55.99 -9.72 -14.93
CA TYR A 170 54.67 -9.60 -15.52
C TYR A 170 53.65 -10.52 -14.84
N ARG A 171 54.08 -11.71 -14.42
CA ARG A 171 53.25 -12.61 -13.59
C ARG A 171 52.90 -11.96 -12.26
N SER A 172 53.87 -11.33 -11.59
CA SER A 172 53.67 -10.65 -10.32
C SER A 172 52.78 -9.40 -10.47
N GLU A 173 52.98 -8.62 -11.53
CA GLU A 173 52.13 -7.47 -11.86
C GLU A 173 50.69 -7.89 -12.12
N SER A 174 50.48 -8.97 -12.90
CA SER A 174 49.16 -9.54 -13.15
C SER A 174 48.46 -9.99 -11.85
N GLN A 175 49.20 -10.55 -10.90
CA GLN A 175 48.67 -10.88 -9.58
C GLN A 175 48.24 -9.63 -8.81
N VAL A 176 49.06 -8.58 -8.76
CA VAL A 176 48.69 -7.30 -8.13
C VAL A 176 47.43 -6.72 -8.77
N ALA A 177 47.37 -6.68 -10.11
CA ALA A 177 46.21 -6.19 -10.84
C ALA A 177 44.94 -7.00 -10.51
N THR A 178 45.06 -8.32 -10.42
CA THR A 178 43.94 -9.22 -10.06
C THR A 178 43.45 -8.93 -8.63
N ARG A 179 44.36 -8.82 -7.66
CA ARG A 179 44.01 -8.50 -6.26
C ARG A 179 43.39 -7.11 -6.14
N ARG A 180 43.86 -6.15 -6.93
CA ARG A 180 43.31 -4.79 -6.97
C ARG A 180 41.87 -4.78 -7.45
N VAL A 181 41.57 -5.52 -8.52
CA VAL A 181 40.19 -5.68 -9.01
C VAL A 181 39.31 -6.33 -7.94
N SER A 182 39.78 -7.39 -7.27
CA SER A 182 39.02 -8.03 -6.19
C SER A 182 38.74 -7.08 -5.02
N ALA A 183 39.71 -6.24 -4.62
CA ALA A 183 39.52 -5.25 -3.55
C ALA A 183 38.50 -4.17 -3.95
N ILE A 184 38.55 -3.68 -5.20
CA ILE A 184 37.58 -2.70 -5.71
C ILE A 184 36.16 -3.29 -5.75
N GLN A 185 36.03 -4.54 -6.20
CA GLN A 185 34.74 -5.25 -6.22
C GLN A 185 34.17 -5.41 -4.82
N ALA A 186 35.01 -5.77 -3.84
CA ALA A 186 34.59 -5.89 -2.45
C ALA A 186 34.19 -4.55 -1.83
N GLU A 187 34.88 -3.45 -2.19
CA GLU A 187 34.50 -2.12 -1.74
C GLU A 187 33.14 -1.70 -2.30
N TYR A 188 32.89 -1.94 -3.59
CA TYR A 188 31.60 -1.68 -4.20
C TYR A 188 30.49 -2.52 -3.56
N GLN A 189 30.76 -3.80 -3.29
CA GLN A 189 29.82 -4.69 -2.63
C GLN A 189 29.48 -4.22 -1.21
N LEU A 190 30.47 -3.73 -0.45
CA LEU A 190 30.23 -3.15 0.87
C LEU A 190 29.28 -1.95 0.78
N LYS A 191 29.59 -0.99 -0.10
CA LYS A 191 28.74 0.20 -0.30
C LYS A 191 27.31 -0.16 -0.69
N GLN A 192 27.15 -1.15 -1.58
CA GLN A 192 25.83 -1.62 -1.99
C GLN A 192 25.04 -2.22 -0.82
N LEU A 193 25.69 -3.04 0.02
CA LEU A 193 25.05 -3.64 1.20
C LEU A 193 24.71 -2.60 2.27
N GLU A 194 25.57 -1.59 2.45
CA GLU A 194 25.32 -0.46 3.34
C GLU A 194 24.10 0.35 2.86
N ASP A 195 24.00 0.66 1.57
CA ASP A 195 22.85 1.37 0.98
C ASP A 195 21.55 0.56 1.12
N ASP A 196 21.59 -0.75 0.87
CA ASP A 196 20.43 -1.63 1.00
C ASP A 196 19.96 -1.75 2.47
N PHE A 197 20.90 -1.78 3.42
CA PHE A 197 20.58 -1.74 4.84
C PHE A 197 19.94 -0.41 5.23
N ARG A 198 20.53 0.73 4.82
CA ARG A 198 20.01 2.08 5.08
C ARG A 198 18.58 2.26 4.57
N ARG A 199 18.28 1.76 3.37
CA ARG A 199 16.91 1.76 2.81
C ARG A 199 15.94 0.96 3.64
N THR A 200 16.37 -0.17 4.18
CA THR A 200 15.48 -1.08 4.94
C THR A 200 15.12 -0.53 6.31
N ILE A 201 16.05 0.17 6.98
CA ILE A 201 15.78 0.84 8.26
C ILE A 201 15.13 2.23 8.10
N GLY A 202 14.94 2.69 6.86
CA GLY A 202 14.37 4.01 6.58
C GLY A 202 15.29 5.18 6.96
N ALA A 203 16.61 4.96 7.03
CA ALA A 203 17.59 5.98 7.39
C ALA A 203 17.58 7.18 6.42
N ASP A 204 17.20 6.96 5.15
CA ASP A 204 17.06 8.01 4.13
C ASP A 204 15.77 8.83 4.24
N LEU A 205 14.79 8.38 5.03
CA LEU A 205 13.50 9.07 5.22
C LEU A 205 13.52 10.02 6.42
N ASP A 206 14.51 9.93 7.29
CA ASP A 206 14.68 10.76 8.48
C ASP A 206 15.96 11.62 8.37
N PRO A 207 15.86 12.98 8.32
CA PRO A 207 17.01 13.86 8.20
C PRO A 207 18.04 13.71 9.35
N TYR A 208 17.66 13.12 10.49
CA TYR A 208 18.57 12.87 11.61
C TYR A 208 19.42 11.59 11.45
N VAL A 209 19.01 10.64 10.61
CA VAL A 209 19.73 9.37 10.37
C VAL A 209 20.50 9.39 9.05
N GLY A 210 20.11 10.24 8.09
CA GLY A 210 20.82 10.41 6.82
C GLY A 210 22.27 10.89 6.94
N ALA A 211 22.64 11.53 8.07
CA ALA A 211 23.98 12.07 8.32
C ALA A 211 24.93 11.13 9.08
N LEU A 212 24.51 9.91 9.43
CA LEU A 212 25.39 8.93 10.07
C LEU A 212 26.24 8.24 9.01
N ASP A 213 27.48 8.73 8.84
CA ASP A 213 28.55 7.92 8.28
C ASP A 213 28.77 6.73 9.22
N LEU A 214 28.61 5.51 8.69
CA LEU A 214 28.89 4.27 9.42
C LEU A 214 30.38 3.91 9.30
N ASP A 215 31.27 4.90 9.38
CA ASP A 215 32.73 4.65 9.35
C ASP A 215 33.20 3.94 10.62
#